data_AF-A0A2X3BVD6-F1
#
_entry.id   AF-A0A2X3BVD6-F1
#
_cell.length_a   1.000
_cell.length_b   1.000
_cell.length_c   1.000
_cell.angle_alpha   90.00
_cell.angle_beta   90.00
_cell.angle_gamma   90.00
#
_symmetry.space_group_name_H-M   'P 1'
#
loop_
_entity.id
_entity.type
_entity.pdbx_description
1 polymer ?
#
loop_
_entity_poly.entity_id
_entity_poly.type
_entity_poly.pdbx_seq_one_letter_code
_entity_poly.pdbx_strand_id
1 'polypeptide(L)'
;MQVYAAMIANMDAQIGTLMETLKQTGRDKNTLLVFLTDNGANPAQGFYYESTPEFWKQFDNSYDNVGRKGSFVSYGPHWANVSNAPTPIITKPPAPRAASIPTL
;
A
#
# COMPACT_ATOMS: atom_id res chain seq x y z
N MET A 1 7.37 -0.19 -9.02
CA MET A 1 7.79 -0.18 -7.60
C MET A 1 8.18 1.17 -7.06
N GLN A 2 8.85 2.04 -7.81
CA GLN A 2 9.31 3.34 -7.30
C GLN A 2 8.19 4.19 -6.70
N VAL A 3 7.04 4.32 -7.39
CA VAL A 3 5.87 5.04 -6.86
C VAL A 3 5.35 4.41 -5.56
N TYR A 4 5.22 3.08 -5.50
CA TYR A 4 4.79 2.38 -4.29
C TYR A 4 5.75 2.61 -3.10
N ALA A 5 7.06 2.53 -3.35
CA ALA A 5 8.06 2.84 -2.33
C ALA A 5 8.00 4.31 -1.88
N ALA A 6 7.75 5.24 -2.81
CA ALA A 6 7.54 6.64 -2.48
C ALA A 6 6.28 6.87 -1.63
N MET A 7 5.20 6.12 -1.86
CA MET A 7 3.99 6.17 -1.03
C MET A 7 4.31 5.74 0.42
N ILE A 8 5.08 4.65 0.59
CA ILE A 8 5.51 4.18 1.91
C ILE A 8 6.41 5.20 2.59
N ALA A 9 7.41 5.73 1.87
CA ALA A 9 8.32 6.73 2.41
C ALA A 9 7.59 8.02 2.85
N ASN A 10 6.60 8.46 2.06
CA ASN A 10 5.78 9.60 2.43
C ASN A 10 4.92 9.31 3.68
N MET A 11 4.31 8.11 3.77
CA MET A 11 3.56 7.69 4.96
C MET A 11 4.45 7.69 6.21
N ASP A 12 5.66 7.13 6.13
CA ASP A 12 6.64 7.12 7.23
C ASP A 12 7.04 8.53 7.66
N ALA A 13 7.30 9.44 6.71
CA ALA A 13 7.59 10.84 7.01
C ALA A 13 6.44 11.55 7.76
N GLN A 14 5.19 11.26 7.39
CA GLN A 14 4.01 11.79 8.08
C GLN A 14 3.86 11.19 9.49
N ILE A 15 4.16 9.91 9.69
CA ILE A 15 4.24 9.30 11.03
C ILE A 15 5.32 10.00 11.86
N GLY A 16 6.49 10.29 11.28
CA GLY A 16 7.56 11.06 11.93
C GLY A 16 7.07 12.42 12.44
N THR A 17 6.24 13.12 11.67
CA THR A 17 5.64 14.41 12.06
C THR A 17 4.68 14.25 13.26
N LEU A 18 3.89 13.18 13.28
CA LEU A 18 3.04 12.86 14.45
C LEU A 18 3.89 12.59 15.69
N MET A 19 4.95 11.78 15.55
CA MET A 19 5.85 11.46 16.66
C MET A 19 6.55 12.69 17.22
N GLU A 20 6.95 13.62 16.35
CA GLU A 20 7.53 14.89 16.77
C GLU A 20 6.52 15.74 17.55
N THR A 21 5.27 15.78 17.11
CA THR A 21 4.18 16.47 17.82
C THR A 21 3.95 15.87 19.22
N LEU A 22 4.01 14.55 19.36
CA LEU A 22 3.88 13.89 20.67
C LEU A 22 5.03 14.28 21.62
N LYS A 23 6.27 14.39 21.12
CA LYS A 23 7.42 14.83 21.92
C LYS A 23 7.29 16.29 22.36
N GLN A 24 6.96 17.18 21.42
CA GLN A 24 6.81 18.62 21.70
C GLN A 24 5.72 18.91 22.73
N THR A 25 4.70 18.07 22.78
CA THR A 25 3.60 18.22 23.75
C THR A 25 3.78 17.42 25.05
N GLY A 26 4.93 16.74 25.22
CA GLY A 26 5.24 15.95 26.41
C GLY A 26 4.40 14.67 26.57
N ARG A 27 3.80 14.17 25.48
CA ARG A 27 2.90 13.00 25.48
C ARG A 27 3.56 11.71 24.99
N ASP A 28 4.78 11.79 24.47
CA ASP A 28 5.50 10.65 23.89
C ASP A 28 5.72 9.49 24.87
N LYS A 29 5.84 9.76 26.17
CA LYS A 29 6.04 8.72 27.21
C LYS A 29 4.76 8.06 27.71
N ASN A 30 3.59 8.62 27.45
CA ASN A 30 2.30 8.13 27.95
C ASN A 30 1.30 7.92 26.81
N THR A 31 1.79 7.53 25.64
CA THR A 31 0.98 7.21 24.46
C THR A 31 1.31 5.80 24.01
N LEU A 32 0.30 4.93 23.95
CA LEU A 32 0.41 3.65 23.26
C LEU A 32 0.25 3.90 21.75
N LEU A 33 1.30 3.62 20.99
CA LEU A 33 1.25 3.60 19.54
C LEU A 33 1.11 2.17 19.06
N VAL A 34 0.20 1.92 18.13
CA VAL A 34 0.05 0.64 17.46
C VAL A 34 0.10 0.89 15.96
N PHE A 35 1.03 0.24 15.26
CA PHE A 35 1.13 0.32 13.81
C PHE A 35 0.94 -1.07 13.19
N LEU A 36 -0.03 -1.17 12.29
CA LEU A 36 -0.38 -2.40 11.59
C LEU A 36 -0.85 -2.10 10.17
N THR A 37 -0.76 -3.09 9.29
CA THR A 37 -1.51 -3.10 8.03
C THR A 37 -2.87 -3.79 8.23
N ASP A 38 -3.86 -3.43 7.41
CA ASP A 38 -5.22 -3.97 7.47
C ASP A 38 -5.37 -5.33 6.76
N ASN A 39 -4.47 -5.65 5.83
CA ASN A 39 -4.40 -6.91 5.09
C ASN A 39 -3.01 -7.15 4.46
N GLY A 40 -2.82 -8.31 3.80
CA GLY A 40 -1.60 -8.59 3.04
C GLY A 40 -1.53 -7.81 1.72
N ALA A 41 -0.35 -7.77 1.09
CA ALA A 41 -0.12 -7.03 -0.15
C ALA A 41 -1.11 -7.42 -1.26
N ASN A 42 -1.61 -6.42 -1.99
CA ASN A 42 -2.73 -6.56 -2.92
C ASN A 42 -2.29 -7.07 -4.31
N PRO A 43 -2.70 -8.27 -4.75
CA PRO A 43 -2.31 -8.80 -6.06
C PRO A 43 -3.08 -8.23 -7.25
N ALA A 44 -4.12 -7.42 -7.02
CA ALA A 44 -5.07 -7.02 -8.05
C ALA A 44 -4.38 -6.30 -9.22
N GLN A 45 -4.77 -6.64 -10.45
CA GLN A 45 -4.37 -5.91 -11.65
C GLN A 45 -5.42 -4.85 -11.99
N GLY A 46 -5.11 -3.92 -12.90
CA GLY A 46 -6.06 -2.87 -13.29
C GLY A 46 -7.45 -3.43 -13.66
N PHE A 47 -7.50 -4.48 -14.47
CA PHE A 47 -8.75 -5.11 -14.92
C PHE A 47 -9.61 -5.73 -13.81
N TYR A 48 -9.06 -5.94 -12.61
CA TYR A 48 -9.83 -6.37 -11.44
C TYR A 48 -10.83 -5.29 -11.01
N TYR A 49 -10.47 -4.02 -11.21
CA TYR A 49 -11.29 -2.88 -10.82
C TYR A 49 -12.26 -2.45 -11.93
N GLU A 50 -11.84 -2.55 -13.18
CA GLU A 50 -12.68 -2.23 -14.34
C GLU A 50 -12.12 -2.87 -15.61
N SER A 51 -12.98 -3.45 -16.44
CA SER A 51 -12.57 -4.23 -17.62
C SER A 51 -12.88 -3.54 -18.95
N THR A 52 -13.70 -2.49 -18.94
CA THR A 52 -14.09 -1.74 -20.15
C THR A 52 -12.94 -0.85 -20.65
N PRO A 53 -12.52 -0.97 -21.93
CA PRO A 53 -11.46 -0.14 -22.49
C PRO A 53 -11.75 1.37 -22.36
N GLU A 54 -13.02 1.76 -22.43
CA GLU A 54 -13.49 3.15 -22.32
C GLU A 54 -13.10 3.78 -20.99
N PHE A 55 -13.21 3.04 -19.89
CA PHE A 55 -12.79 3.52 -18.58
C PHE A 55 -11.29 3.86 -18.57
N TRP A 56 -10.45 3.08 -19.24
CA TRP A 56 -9.01 3.26 -19.20
C TRP A 56 -8.51 4.46 -20.03
N LYS A 57 -9.31 4.93 -21.00
CA LYS A 57 -8.96 6.09 -21.85
C LYS A 57 -8.82 7.40 -21.08
N GLN A 58 -9.37 7.48 -19.86
CA GLN A 58 -9.31 8.69 -19.03
C GLN A 58 -7.98 8.85 -18.27
N PHE A 59 -7.12 7.82 -18.27
CA PHE A 59 -5.86 7.84 -17.52
C PHE A 59 -4.65 7.93 -18.44
N ASP A 60 -3.72 8.81 -18.08
CA ASP A 60 -2.39 8.83 -18.67
C ASP A 60 -1.44 7.98 -17.81
N ASN A 61 -1.16 6.79 -18.30
CA ASN A 61 -0.24 5.82 -17.70
C ASN A 61 1.11 5.75 -18.42
N SER A 62 1.48 6.80 -19.18
CA SER A 62 2.84 6.96 -19.70
C SER A 62 3.87 6.92 -18.57
N TYR A 63 5.07 6.43 -18.85
CA TYR A 63 6.12 6.29 -17.85
C TYR A 63 6.37 7.58 -17.05
N ASP A 64 6.32 8.73 -17.74
CA ASP A 64 6.52 10.04 -17.13
C ASP A 64 5.34 10.52 -16.28
N ASN A 65 4.14 9.94 -16.41
CA ASN A 65 2.97 10.34 -15.63
C ASN A 65 2.62 9.37 -14.49
N VAL A 66 3.16 8.15 -14.49
CA VAL A 66 2.89 7.16 -13.44
C VAL A 66 3.21 7.72 -12.05
N GLY A 67 2.21 7.73 -11.16
CA GLY A 67 2.29 8.27 -9.81
C GLY A 67 1.83 9.72 -9.67
N ARG A 68 1.49 10.39 -10.78
CA ARG A 68 0.89 11.73 -10.78
C ARG A 68 -0.63 11.66 -10.89
N LYS A 69 -1.29 12.80 -10.64
CA LYS A 69 -2.73 12.97 -10.85
C LYS A 69 -3.09 12.60 -12.30
N GLY A 70 -4.12 11.78 -12.47
CA GLY A 70 -4.55 11.30 -13.78
C GLY A 70 -3.87 10.00 -14.24
N SER A 71 -2.99 9.41 -13.43
CA SER A 71 -2.54 8.02 -13.62
C SER A 71 -3.34 7.05 -12.73
N PHE A 72 -3.52 5.83 -13.19
CA PHE A 72 -4.11 4.73 -12.43
C PHE A 72 -3.35 3.44 -12.75
N VAL A 73 -2.55 2.96 -11.80
CA VAL A 73 -1.74 1.74 -11.94
C VAL A 73 -1.81 0.88 -10.69
N SER A 74 -1.65 -0.43 -10.88
CA SER A 74 -1.36 -1.38 -9.80
C SER A 74 -0.03 -2.07 -10.06
N TYR A 75 0.73 -2.36 -9.00
CA TYR A 75 1.97 -3.15 -9.06
C TYR A 75 1.78 -4.65 -9.34
N GLY A 76 0.55 -5.18 -9.21
CA GLY A 76 0.19 -6.53 -9.59
C GLY A 76 0.75 -7.66 -8.72
N PRO A 77 0.47 -8.93 -9.10
CA PRO A 77 0.64 -10.10 -8.23
C PRO A 77 2.10 -10.44 -7.93
N HIS A 78 3.04 -10.15 -8.85
CA HIS A 78 4.45 -10.46 -8.64
C HIS A 78 5.05 -9.61 -7.52
N TRP A 79 4.77 -8.31 -7.52
CA TRP A 79 5.25 -7.42 -6.47
C TRP A 79 4.52 -7.65 -5.14
N ALA A 80 3.22 -7.97 -5.18
CA ALA A 80 2.50 -8.38 -4.00
C ALA A 80 3.11 -9.65 -3.36
N ASN A 81 3.50 -10.65 -4.17
CA ASN A 81 4.16 -11.86 -3.67
C ASN A 81 5.51 -11.55 -3.02
N VAL A 82 6.31 -10.66 -3.60
CA VAL A 82 7.59 -10.22 -3.00
C VAL A 82 7.35 -9.58 -1.63
N SER A 83 6.30 -8.76 -1.49
CA SER A 83 5.95 -8.12 -0.22
C SER A 83 5.37 -9.06 0.84
N ASN A 84 4.73 -10.16 0.44
CA ASN A 84 4.15 -11.14 1.35
C ASN A 84 5.09 -12.32 1.68
N ALA A 85 6.19 -12.49 0.93
CA ALA A 85 7.11 -13.60 1.13
C ALA A 85 7.57 -13.70 2.61
N PRO A 86 7.59 -14.91 3.19
CA PRO A 86 7.40 -16.22 2.57
C PRO A 86 5.94 -16.69 2.45
N THR A 87 4.95 -15.89 2.85
CA THR A 87 3.54 -16.33 2.83
C THR A 87 2.92 -16.18 1.43
N PRO A 88 2.21 -17.21 0.92
CA PRO A 88 1.59 -17.14 -0.40
C PRO A 88 0.33 -16.27 -0.38
N ILE A 89 0.06 -15.59 -1.50
CA ILE A 89 -1.22 -14.91 -1.74
C ILE A 89 -2.30 -15.97 -1.99
N ILE A 90 -3.24 -16.12 -1.05
CA ILE A 90 -4.38 -17.03 -1.19
C ILE A 90 -5.51 -16.32 -1.94
N THR A 91 -5.65 -16.57 -3.23
CA THR A 91 -6.65 -15.92 -4.12
C THR A 91 -8.03 -16.61 -4.14
N LYS A 92 -8.27 -17.64 -3.31
CA LYS A 92 -9.55 -18.38 -3.31
C LYS A 92 -10.23 -18.37 -1.93
N PRO A 93 -11.44 -17.80 -1.78
CA PRO A 93 -12.28 -18.06 -0.61
C PRO A 93 -12.77 -19.53 -0.61
N PRO A 94 -12.92 -20.21 0.55
CA PRO A 94 -12.74 -19.74 1.92
C PRO A 94 -11.51 -20.41 2.54
N ALA A 95 -10.35 -19.77 2.49
CA ALA A 95 -9.20 -20.16 3.30
C ALA A 95 -8.77 -18.94 4.13
N PRO A 96 -8.31 -19.15 5.38
CA PRO A 96 -8.00 -18.06 6.30
C PRO A 96 -7.07 -17.07 5.63
N ARG A 97 -7.46 -15.79 5.62
CA ARG A 97 -6.69 -14.68 5.04
C ARG A 97 -5.24 -14.82 5.50
N ALA A 98 -4.29 -14.72 4.58
CA ALA A 98 -2.86 -14.77 4.90
C ALA A 98 -2.56 -13.80 6.05
N ALA A 99 -2.31 -14.34 7.24
CA ALA A 99 -2.32 -13.61 8.51
C ALA A 99 -0.89 -13.30 9.00
N SER A 100 0.04 -13.04 8.10
CA SER A 100 1.34 -12.45 8.47
C SER A 100 1.31 -10.96 8.17
N ILE A 101 0.86 -10.19 9.17
CA ILE A 101 0.76 -8.73 9.12
C ILE A 101 2.02 -8.20 9.83
N PRO A 102 2.85 -7.36 9.18
CA PRO A 102 3.87 -6.61 9.88
C PRO A 102 3.19 -5.70 10.91
N THR A 103 3.52 -5.90 12.19
CA THR A 103 3.01 -5.10 13.32
C THR A 103 4.18 -4.60 14.16
N LEU A 104 4.14 -3.33 14.56
CA LEU A 104 5.04 -2.71 15.53
C LEU A 104 4.24 -2.06 16.65
#